data_AF-A0AAU0QEN2-F1
#
_entry.id   AF-A0AAU0QEN2-F1
#
_cell.length_a   1.000
_cell.length_b   1.000
_cell.length_c   1.000
_cell.angle_alpha   90.00
_cell.angle_beta   90.00
_cell.angle_gamma   90.00
#
_symmetry.space_group_name_H-M   'P 1'
#
loop_
_entity.id
_entity.type
_entity.pdbx_description
1 polymer ?
#
loop_
_entity_poly.entity_id
_entity_poly.type
_entity_poly.pdbx_seq_one_letter_code
_entity_poly.pdbx_strand_id
1 'polypeptide(L)'
;MIAVVDKQEEATVVWHVQTTVGDTAVMSGAWIVADPTDLLVGAVQVRPGAEAVRELAAAMNEERERIREACGDKVTGLRLDALVEPDLDQISAAYQGEPAARRAWVTATALAQLVQQWHTLETQRRSRKHLQEVFGKEIRPLPLKHHAA
;
A
#
# COMPACT_ATOMS: atom_id res chain seq x y z
N MET A 1 -7.76 -1.37 5.07
CA MET A 1 -6.58 -1.11 5.91
C MET A 1 -5.63 -2.30 5.80
N ILE A 2 -4.32 -2.06 5.87
CA ILE A 2 -3.29 -3.10 5.99
C ILE A 2 -2.76 -3.07 7.43
N ALA A 3 -2.59 -4.25 8.03
CA ALA A 3 -1.85 -4.42 9.28
C ALA A 3 -0.54 -5.13 8.99
N VAL A 4 0.59 -4.45 9.20
CA VAL A 4 1.92 -5.08 9.19
C VAL A 4 2.14 -5.71 10.56
N VAL A 5 2.28 -7.04 10.59
CA VAL A 5 2.31 -7.84 11.83
C VAL A 5 3.66 -8.54 11.96
N ASP A 6 4.51 -8.03 12.86
CA ASP A 6 5.78 -8.68 13.21
C ASP A 6 5.62 -9.46 14.52
N LYS A 7 5.36 -10.77 14.41
CA LYS A 7 5.33 -11.67 15.57
C LYS A 7 6.76 -11.95 16.02
N GLN A 8 7.09 -11.58 17.24
CA GLN A 8 8.38 -11.83 17.88
C GLN A 8 8.16 -12.70 19.13
N GLU A 9 9.24 -13.16 19.75
CA GLU A 9 9.17 -14.09 20.89
C GLU A 9 8.48 -13.46 22.12
N GLU A 10 8.79 -12.20 22.42
CA GLU A 10 8.28 -11.52 23.63
C GLU A 10 7.02 -10.66 23.37
N ALA A 11 6.79 -10.24 22.13
CA ALA A 11 5.67 -9.39 21.76
C ALA A 11 5.36 -9.47 20.25
N THR A 12 4.19 -8.95 19.87
CA THR A 12 3.84 -8.68 18.47
C THR A 12 3.86 -7.18 18.22
N VAL A 13 4.60 -6.76 17.20
CA VAL A 13 4.56 -5.38 16.70
C VAL A 13 3.50 -5.30 15.60
N VAL A 14 2.59 -4.34 15.71
CA VAL A 14 1.56 -4.07 14.70
C VAL A 14 1.65 -2.63 14.23
N TRP A 15 1.65 -2.42 12.90
CA TRP A 15 1.52 -1.11 12.28
C TRP A 15 0.35 -1.07 11.31
N HIS A 16 -0.52 -0.07 11.44
CA HIS A 16 -1.67 0.11 10.57
C HIS A 16 -1.44 1.15 9.48
N VAL A 17 -1.66 0.73 8.24
CA VAL A 17 -1.63 1.56 7.04
C VAL A 17 -3.04 1.70 6.48
N GLN A 18 -3.56 2.93 6.46
CA GLN A 18 -4.85 3.23 5.84
C GLN A 18 -4.74 3.17 4.34
N THR A 19 -5.76 2.58 3.72
CA THR A 19 -5.84 2.37 2.27
C THR A 19 -6.96 3.18 1.63
N THR A 20 -7.86 3.70 2.46
CA THR A 20 -9.03 4.51 2.11
C THR A 20 -8.61 5.90 1.65
N VAL A 21 -9.33 6.44 0.66
CA VAL A 21 -9.05 7.78 0.13
C VAL A 21 -9.78 8.81 0.99
N GLY A 22 -9.09 9.89 1.33
CA GLY A 22 -9.62 10.98 2.14
C GLY A 22 -9.12 11.00 3.59
N ASP A 23 -8.46 9.93 4.03
CA ASP A 23 -7.76 9.93 5.30
C ASP A 23 -6.48 10.77 5.18
N THR A 24 -6.32 11.74 6.08
CA THR A 24 -5.19 12.68 6.06
C THR A 24 -3.87 12.04 6.49
N ALA A 25 -3.92 10.85 7.12
CA ALA A 25 -2.76 10.11 7.58
C ALA A 25 -2.80 8.65 7.08
N VAL A 26 -1.88 8.31 6.18
CA VAL A 26 -1.74 6.94 5.64
C VAL A 26 -1.19 5.98 6.69
N MET A 27 -0.45 6.47 7.67
CA MET A 27 -0.06 5.73 8.87
C MET A 27 -0.98 6.09 10.03
N SER A 28 -1.63 5.10 10.63
CA SER A 28 -2.76 5.34 11.56
C SER A 28 -2.60 4.77 12.96
N GLY A 29 -1.58 3.95 13.21
CA GLY A 29 -1.25 3.50 14.55
C GLY A 29 -0.16 2.45 14.59
N ALA A 30 0.46 2.32 15.77
CA ALA A 30 1.57 1.43 16.06
C ALA A 30 1.45 0.87 17.48
N TRP A 31 1.66 -0.44 17.64
CA TRP A 31 1.54 -1.13 18.92
C TRP A 31 2.63 -2.19 19.09
N ILE A 32 3.04 -2.42 20.34
CA ILE A 32 3.84 -3.57 20.76
C ILE A 32 3.02 -4.24 21.87
N VAL A 33 2.44 -5.40 21.57
CA VAL A 33 1.44 -6.05 22.43
C VAL A 33 1.63 -7.56 22.47
N ALA A 34 1.25 -8.20 23.57
CA ALA A 34 1.28 -9.66 23.68
C ALA A 34 0.23 -10.31 22.77
N ASP A 35 -0.98 -9.75 22.73
CA ASP A 35 -2.08 -10.22 21.88
C ASP A 35 -2.55 -9.10 20.94
N PRO A 36 -2.37 -9.24 19.61
CA PRO A 36 -2.80 -8.25 18.64
C PRO A 36 -4.24 -8.43 18.15
N THR A 37 -5.00 -9.43 18.62
CA THR A 37 -6.25 -9.91 18.00
C THR A 37 -7.23 -8.77 17.65
N ASP A 38 -7.49 -7.86 18.60
CA ASP A 38 -8.41 -6.73 18.39
C ASP A 38 -7.91 -5.72 17.34
N LEU A 39 -6.59 -5.61 17.17
CA LEU A 39 -5.96 -4.72 16.19
C LEU A 39 -6.13 -5.27 14.76
N LEU A 40 -6.27 -6.59 14.60
CA LEU A 40 -6.28 -7.23 13.28
C LEU A 40 -7.67 -7.28 12.62
N VAL A 41 -8.71 -6.86 13.33
CA VAL A 41 -10.10 -6.93 12.85
C VAL A 41 -10.29 -6.10 11.58
N GLY A 42 -10.67 -6.76 10.49
CA GLY A 42 -10.94 -6.11 9.19
C GLY A 42 -9.68 -5.62 8.46
N ALA A 43 -8.48 -5.93 8.96
CA ALA A 43 -7.23 -5.58 8.32
C ALA A 43 -6.72 -6.71 7.41
N VAL A 44 -6.15 -6.35 6.27
CA VAL A 44 -5.34 -7.28 5.47
C VAL A 44 -4.00 -7.44 6.19
N GLN A 45 -3.67 -8.66 6.60
CA GLN A 45 -2.46 -8.91 7.38
C GLN A 45 -1.27 -9.12 6.47
N VAL A 46 -0.16 -8.45 6.78
CA VAL A 46 1.07 -8.49 6.00
C VAL A 46 2.24 -8.78 6.92
N ARG A 47 3.08 -9.74 6.53
CA ARG A 47 4.34 -9.99 7.22
C ARG A 47 5.37 -8.93 6.82
N PRO A 48 6.13 -8.34 7.77
CA PRO A 48 7.16 -7.38 7.44
C PRO A 48 8.27 -7.98 6.58
N GLY A 49 8.68 -7.24 5.55
CA GLY A 49 9.74 -7.63 4.64
C GLY A 49 9.58 -7.04 3.23
N ALA A 50 10.66 -7.15 2.45
CA ALA A 50 10.71 -6.63 1.10
C ALA A 50 9.74 -7.33 0.13
N GLU A 51 9.39 -8.58 0.41
CA GLU A 51 8.44 -9.35 -0.40
C GLU A 51 7.06 -8.69 -0.43
N ALA A 52 6.51 -8.30 0.72
CA ALA A 52 5.22 -7.62 0.80
C ALA A 52 5.18 -6.31 -0.01
N VAL A 53 6.29 -5.56 0.00
CA VAL A 53 6.43 -4.30 -0.75
C VAL A 53 6.48 -4.58 -2.25
N ARG A 54 7.30 -5.55 -2.67
CA ARG A 54 7.41 -5.98 -4.07
C ARG A 54 6.10 -6.53 -4.62
N GLU A 55 5.39 -7.35 -3.86
CA GLU A 55 4.12 -7.93 -4.28
C GLU A 55 3.06 -6.86 -4.56
N LEU A 56 2.95 -5.86 -3.68
CA LEU A 56 2.04 -4.75 -3.90
C LEU A 56 2.49 -3.87 -5.07
N ALA A 57 3.78 -3.54 -5.17
CA ALA A 57 4.32 -2.75 -6.27
C ALA A 57 4.09 -3.46 -7.63
N ALA A 58 4.28 -4.77 -7.69
CA ALA A 58 4.00 -5.58 -8.87
C ALA A 58 2.51 -5.57 -9.24
N ALA A 59 1.62 -5.80 -8.27
CA ALA A 59 0.18 -5.79 -8.50
C ALA A 59 -0.33 -4.41 -8.98
N MET A 60 0.22 -3.32 -8.43
CA MET A 60 -0.08 -1.97 -8.89
C MET A 60 0.46 -1.70 -10.30
N ASN A 61 1.64 -2.21 -10.65
CA ASN A 61 2.17 -2.11 -12.01
C ASN A 61 1.32 -2.89 -13.02
N GLU A 62 0.86 -4.08 -12.68
CA GLU A 62 -0.07 -4.86 -13.52
C GLU A 62 -1.39 -4.10 -13.78
N GLU A 63 -1.95 -3.45 -12.75
CA GLU A 63 -3.12 -2.57 -12.90
C GLU A 63 -2.81 -1.35 -13.78
N ARG A 64 -1.64 -0.73 -13.60
CA ARG A 64 -1.21 0.41 -14.41
C ARG A 64 -1.07 0.05 -15.89
N GLU A 65 -0.50 -1.10 -16.21
CA GLU A 65 -0.41 -1.58 -17.59
C GLU A 65 -1.79 -1.88 -18.18
N ARG A 66 -2.71 -2.46 -17.41
CA ARG A 66 -4.11 -2.63 -17.84
C ARG A 66 -4.79 -1.29 -18.17
N ILE A 67 -4.54 -0.24 -17.38
CA ILE A 67 -5.05 1.11 -17.68
C ILE A 67 -4.44 1.64 -18.99
N ARG A 68 -3.13 1.45 -19.19
CA ARG A 68 -2.42 1.87 -20.39
C ARG A 68 -2.97 1.16 -21.64
N GLU A 69 -3.15 -0.15 -21.59
CA GLU A 69 -3.71 -0.95 -22.68
C GLU A 69 -5.13 -0.51 -23.03
N ALA A 70 -5.96 -0.24 -22.02
CA ALA A 70 -7.33 0.25 -22.22
C ALA A 70 -7.41 1.65 -22.85
N CYS A 71 -6.34 2.44 -22.76
CA CYS A 71 -6.26 3.72 -23.46
C CYS A 71 -6.14 3.52 -24.97
N GLY A 72 -5.35 2.54 -25.43
CA GLY A 72 -5.00 2.35 -26.85
C GLY A 72 -4.70 3.69 -27.55
N ASP A 73 -5.26 3.88 -28.74
CA ASP A 73 -5.22 5.16 -29.47
C ASP A 73 -6.35 6.14 -29.06
N LYS A 74 -7.24 5.74 -28.16
CA LYS A 74 -8.48 6.48 -27.82
C LYS A 74 -8.25 7.61 -26.82
N VAL A 75 -7.16 7.56 -26.05
CA VAL A 75 -6.87 8.55 -25.01
C VAL A 75 -5.52 9.21 -25.30
N THR A 76 -5.56 10.41 -25.87
CA THR A 76 -4.37 11.22 -26.10
C THR A 76 -3.97 12.00 -24.84
N GLY A 77 -2.67 12.07 -24.57
CA GLY A 77 -2.11 12.90 -23.50
C GLY A 77 -2.44 12.45 -22.07
N LEU A 78 -2.81 11.19 -21.83
CA LEU A 78 -2.82 10.64 -20.48
C LEU A 78 -1.40 10.30 -20.06
N ARG A 79 -0.90 10.99 -19.04
CA ARG A 79 0.34 10.64 -18.35
C ARG A 79 0.00 9.84 -17.10
N LEU A 80 0.36 8.56 -17.12
CA LEU A 80 0.35 7.72 -15.93
C LEU A 80 1.75 7.71 -15.36
N ASP A 81 1.90 8.28 -14.16
CA ASP A 81 3.21 8.30 -13.51
C ASP A 81 3.73 6.88 -13.32
N ALA A 82 5.04 6.72 -13.47
CA ALA A 82 5.68 5.44 -13.20
C ALA A 82 5.60 5.17 -11.70
N LEU A 83 5.28 3.91 -11.35
CA LEU A 83 5.35 3.48 -9.96
C LEU A 83 6.81 3.27 -9.59
N VAL A 84 7.18 3.80 -8.42
CA VAL A 84 8.52 3.71 -7.86
C VAL A 84 8.46 2.79 -6.66
N GLU A 85 9.25 1.72 -6.70
CA GLU A 85 9.41 0.84 -5.53
C GLU A 85 10.15 1.61 -4.42
N PRO A 86 9.61 1.63 -3.19
CA PRO A 86 10.26 2.27 -2.04
C PRO A 86 11.64 1.68 -1.72
N ASP A 87 12.62 2.56 -1.44
CA ASP A 87 13.94 2.16 -0.97
C ASP A 87 13.90 1.82 0.53
N LEU A 88 13.97 0.52 0.85
CA LEU A 88 13.86 0.04 2.21
C LEU A 88 15.08 0.36 3.07
N ASP A 89 16.27 0.47 2.48
CA ASP A 89 17.49 0.80 3.20
C ASP A 89 17.48 2.27 3.58
N GLN A 90 17.07 3.14 2.66
CA GLN A 90 16.86 4.56 2.93
C GLN A 90 15.80 4.77 4.01
N ILE A 91 14.66 4.06 3.93
CA ILE A 91 13.61 4.12 4.95
C ILE A 91 14.18 3.66 6.30
N SER A 92 14.82 2.50 6.34
CA SER A 92 15.43 1.93 7.55
C SER A 92 16.42 2.87 8.23
N ALA A 93 17.24 3.57 7.44
CA ALA A 93 18.21 4.55 7.94
C ALA A 93 17.54 5.76 8.64
N ALA A 94 16.31 6.09 8.28
CA ALA A 94 15.53 7.17 8.91
C ALA A 94 14.81 6.73 10.20
N TYR A 95 14.84 5.44 10.55
CA TYR A 95 14.09 4.94 11.71
C TYR A 95 14.65 5.45 13.04
N GLN A 96 13.77 6.01 13.86
CA GLN A 96 14.02 6.43 15.24
C GLN A 96 12.93 5.85 16.13
N GLY A 97 13.29 4.99 17.08
CA GLY A 97 12.33 4.33 17.97
C GLY A 97 12.83 3.00 18.51
N GLU A 98 11.92 2.24 19.10
CA GLU A 98 12.19 0.93 19.69
C GLU A 98 12.75 -0.04 18.64
N PRO A 99 13.95 -0.64 18.83
CA PRO A 99 14.55 -1.56 17.87
C PRO A 99 13.63 -2.68 17.39
N ALA A 100 12.83 -3.26 18.29
CA ALA A 100 11.87 -4.31 17.95
C ALA A 100 10.88 -3.88 16.86
N ALA A 101 10.48 -2.60 16.82
CA ALA A 101 9.49 -2.11 15.87
C ALA A 101 10.04 -1.71 14.49
N ARG A 102 11.38 -1.69 14.31
CA ARG A 102 12.02 -1.22 13.06
C ARG A 102 11.49 -1.96 11.83
N ARG A 103 11.46 -3.29 11.85
CA ARG A 103 11.08 -4.10 10.68
C ARG A 103 9.65 -3.83 10.23
N ALA A 104 8.72 -3.80 11.19
CA ALA A 104 7.33 -3.48 10.92
C ALA A 104 7.17 -2.05 10.40
N TRP A 105 7.85 -1.08 11.02
CA TRP A 105 7.80 0.32 10.60
C TRP A 105 8.35 0.55 9.19
N VAL A 106 9.49 -0.05 8.84
CA VAL A 106 10.08 0.08 7.48
C VAL A 106 9.09 -0.41 6.43
N THR A 107 8.51 -1.60 6.67
CA THR A 107 7.53 -2.18 5.75
C THR A 107 6.27 -1.32 5.67
N ALA A 108 5.72 -0.89 6.80
CA ALA A 108 4.52 -0.05 6.85
C ALA A 108 4.73 1.29 6.13
N THR A 109 5.91 1.89 6.28
CA THR A 109 6.27 3.15 5.62
C THR A 109 6.37 2.97 4.10
N ALA A 110 7.00 1.89 3.64
CA ALA A 110 7.07 1.56 2.22
C ALA A 110 5.67 1.32 1.62
N LEU A 111 4.82 0.55 2.32
CA LEU A 111 3.43 0.32 1.89
C LEU A 111 2.62 1.62 1.87
N ALA A 112 2.84 2.53 2.83
CA ALA A 112 2.21 3.84 2.84
C ALA A 112 2.58 4.69 1.61
N GLN A 113 3.86 4.67 1.20
CA GLN A 113 4.28 5.34 -0.04
C GLN A 113 3.61 4.73 -1.28
N LEU A 114 3.48 3.40 -1.34
CA LEU A 114 2.76 2.73 -2.43
C LEU A 114 1.26 3.08 -2.44
N VAL A 115 0.61 3.16 -1.28
CA VAL A 115 -0.80 3.62 -1.17
C VAL A 115 -0.98 5.00 -1.78
N GLN A 116 -0.07 5.94 -1.49
CA GLN A 116 -0.13 7.31 -2.05
C GLN A 116 0.05 7.31 -3.57
N GLN A 117 0.97 6.48 -4.09
CA GLN A 117 1.15 6.31 -5.53
C GLN A 117 -0.10 5.72 -6.18
N TRP A 118 -0.76 4.75 -5.53
CA TRP A 118 -2.03 4.19 -6.01
C TRP A 118 -3.14 5.24 -6.09
N HIS A 119 -3.30 6.07 -5.06
CA HIS A 119 -4.30 7.15 -5.06
C HIS A 119 -4.03 8.17 -6.17
N THR A 120 -2.77 8.45 -6.47
CA THR A 120 -2.36 9.32 -7.58
C THR A 120 -2.72 8.69 -8.93
N LEU A 121 -2.40 7.41 -9.12
CA LEU A 121 -2.74 6.67 -10.33
C LEU A 121 -4.26 6.63 -10.57
N GLU A 122 -5.05 6.34 -9.53
CA GLU A 122 -6.52 6.31 -9.63
C GLU A 122 -7.10 7.70 -9.90
N THR A 123 -6.50 8.77 -9.37
CA THR A 123 -6.87 10.15 -9.71
C THR A 123 -6.63 10.44 -11.20
N GLN A 124 -5.46 10.06 -11.72
CA GLN A 124 -5.12 10.21 -13.15
C GLN A 124 -6.06 9.40 -14.04
N ARG A 125 -6.33 8.13 -13.70
CA ARG A 125 -7.27 7.26 -14.41
C ARG A 125 -8.66 7.88 -14.48
N ARG A 126 -9.18 8.34 -13.34
CA ARG A 126 -10.54 8.91 -13.22
C ARG A 126 -10.68 10.24 -13.95
N SER A 127 -9.60 10.94 -14.29
CA SER A 127 -9.68 12.19 -15.06
C SER A 127 -10.22 12.01 -16.48
N ARG A 128 -10.27 10.78 -17.01
CA ARG A 128 -10.67 10.48 -18.40
C ARG A 128 -12.00 9.74 -18.46
N LYS A 129 -12.96 10.30 -19.21
CA LYS A 129 -14.30 9.71 -19.39
C LYS A 129 -14.28 8.26 -19.89
N HIS A 130 -13.47 7.97 -20.91
CA HIS A 130 -13.30 6.61 -21.44
C HIS A 130 -12.86 5.61 -20.35
N LEU A 131 -11.88 5.99 -19.53
CA LEU A 131 -11.42 5.12 -18.44
C LEU A 131 -12.42 5.01 -17.29
N GLN A 132 -13.28 6.00 -17.09
CA GLN A 132 -14.42 5.88 -16.17
C GLN A 132 -15.46 4.88 -16.67
N GLU A 133 -15.70 4.81 -17.98
CA GLU A 133 -16.61 3.83 -18.59
C GLU A 133 -16.07 2.41 -18.49
N VAL A 134 -14.74 2.23 -18.64
CA VAL A 134 -14.08 0.91 -18.55
C VAL A 134 -13.90 0.44 -17.10
N PHE A 135 -13.42 1.31 -16.21
CA PHE A 135 -12.99 0.92 -14.85
C PHE A 135 -13.88 1.47 -13.74
N GLY A 136 -14.93 2.23 -14.08
CA GLY A 136 -15.79 2.90 -13.11
C GLY A 136 -15.30 4.28 -12.70
N LYS A 137 -16.22 5.07 -12.11
CA LYS A 137 -15.99 6.45 -11.68
C LYS A 137 -15.40 6.58 -10.28
N GLU A 138 -15.52 5.53 -9.48
CA GLU A 138 -15.03 5.50 -8.10
C GLU A 138 -13.54 5.19 -8.04
N ILE A 139 -12.91 5.55 -6.93
CA ILE A 139 -11.53 5.10 -6.66
C ILE A 139 -11.57 3.63 -6.31
N ARG A 140 -10.79 2.84 -7.04
CA ARG A 140 -10.71 1.41 -6.81
C ARG A 140 -9.86 1.10 -5.57
N PRO A 141 -10.18 0.02 -4.83
CA PRO A 141 -9.35 -0.42 -3.72
C PRO A 141 -7.93 -0.75 -4.19
N LEU A 142 -6.96 -0.75 -3.27
CA LEU A 142 -5.61 -1.22 -3.57
C LEU A 142 -5.67 -2.68 -4.07
N PRO A 143 -4.85 -3.06 -5.06
CA PRO A 143 -4.79 -4.42 -5.59
C PRO A 143 -3.99 -5.34 -4.65
N LEU A 144 -4.50 -5.52 -3.43
CA LEU A 144 -3.94 -6.43 -2.45
C LEU A 144 -4.26 -7.86 -2.87
N LYS A 145 -3.22 -8.68 -3.10
CA LYS A 145 -3.40 -10.13 -3.16
C LYS A 145 -3.83 -10.57 -1.75
N HIS A 146 -4.82 -11.45 -1.64
CA HIS A 146 -5.35 -11.84 -0.33
C HIS A 146 -4.24 -12.47 0.51
N HIS A 147 -3.78 -11.75 1.54
CA HIS A 147 -2.93 -12.30 2.59
C HIS A 147 -3.76 -12.33 3.86
N ALA A 148 -4.17 -13.54 4.25
CA ALA A 148 -4.60 -13.81 5.61
C ALA A 148 -4.14 -15.21 6.01
N ALA A 149 -3.34 -15.21 7.09
CA ALA A 149 -2.83 -16.30 7.92
C ALA A 149 -1.91 -17.34 7.27
#